data_AF-M0EZR7-F1
#
_entry.id   AF-M0EZR7-F1
#
_cell.length_a   1.000
_cell.length_b   1.000
_cell.length_c   1.000
_cell.angle_alpha   90.00
_cell.angle_beta   90.00
_cell.angle_gamma   90.00
#
_symmetry.space_group_name_H-M   'P 1'
#
loop_
_entity.id
_entity.type
_entity.pdbx_description
1 polymer ?
#
loop_
_entity_poly.entity_id
_entity_poly.type
_entity_poly.pdbx_seq_one_letter_code
_entity_poly.pdbx_strand_id
1 'polypeptide(L)'
;MGRTTPTYRDRLTALEDEWGPFRRALRRGDQRRFDRLFAYARDRADAAGHLNHADPLAPVWMGIALEQERRIAELESRVDALADA
;
A
#
# COMPACT_ATOMS: atom_id res chain seq x y z
N MET A 1 21.59 -20.12 16.75
CA MET A 1 20.93 -18.83 16.47
C MET A 1 20.21 -18.95 15.14
N GLY A 2 18.95 -19.41 15.16
CA GLY A 2 18.16 -19.67 13.96
C GLY A 2 17.85 -18.37 13.24
N ARG A 3 18.20 -18.29 11.96
CA ARG A 3 17.84 -17.16 11.09
C ARG A 3 16.37 -17.31 10.74
N THR A 4 15.47 -16.71 11.51
CA THR A 4 14.07 -16.57 11.12
C THR A 4 14.04 -15.80 9.80
N THR A 5 13.50 -16.41 8.73
CA THR A 5 13.31 -15.72 7.47
C THR A 5 12.40 -14.52 7.71
N PRO A 6 12.81 -13.29 7.31
CA PRO A 6 11.98 -12.10 7.50
C PRO A 6 10.60 -12.32 6.90
N THR A 7 9.56 -11.94 7.64
CA THR A 7 8.19 -11.98 7.12
C THR A 7 8.02 -10.92 6.04
N TYR A 8 6.99 -11.05 5.20
CA TYR A 8 6.64 -9.97 4.27
C TYR A 8 6.37 -8.66 5.01
N ARG A 9 5.80 -8.71 6.22
CA ARG A 9 5.59 -7.54 7.08
C ARG A 9 6.90 -6.89 7.51
N ASP A 10 7.92 -7.66 7.87
CA ASP A 10 9.24 -7.12 8.23
C ASP A 10 9.89 -6.43 7.02
N ARG A 11 9.77 -7.06 5.84
CA ARG A 11 10.25 -6.46 4.58
C ARG A 11 9.50 -5.17 4.25
N LEU A 12 8.18 -5.13 4.44
CA LEU A 12 7.36 -3.95 4.17
C LEU A 12 7.73 -2.77 5.09
N THR A 13 8.00 -3.03 6.37
CA THR A 13 8.50 -2.01 7.30
C THR A 13 9.86 -1.46 6.83
N ALA A 14 10.79 -2.34 6.46
CA ALA A 14 12.10 -1.92 5.97
C ALA A 14 12.01 -1.08 4.68
N LEU A 15 11.10 -1.45 3.77
CA LEU A 15 10.80 -0.65 2.59
C LEU A 15 10.25 0.72 2.99
N GLU A 16 9.25 0.81 3.86
CA GLU A 16 8.71 2.12 4.26
C GLU A 16 9.78 3.05 4.85
N ASP A 17 10.68 2.50 5.67
CA ASP A 17 11.81 3.24 6.25
C ASP A 17 12.76 3.78 5.16
N GLU A 18 13.03 2.98 4.11
CA GLU A 18 13.84 3.40 2.96
C GLU A 18 13.24 4.60 2.22
N TRP A 19 11.91 4.68 2.15
CA TRP A 19 11.21 5.80 1.52
C TRP A 19 11.06 7.04 2.44
N GLY A 20 11.54 6.97 3.69
CA GLY A 20 11.49 8.07 4.65
C GLY A 20 12.03 9.43 4.13
N PRO A 21 13.18 9.49 3.42
CA PRO A 21 13.66 10.73 2.79
C PRO A 21 12.71 11.29 1.75
N PHE A 22 12.13 10.44 0.89
CA PHE A 22 11.15 10.85 -0.11
C PHE A 22 9.90 11.43 0.56
N ARG A 23 9.36 10.72 1.56
CA ARG A 23 8.22 11.20 2.36
C ARG A 23 8.48 12.58 2.95
N ARG A 24 9.66 12.81 3.52
CA ARG A 24 10.03 14.11 4.14
C ARG A 24 10.09 15.26 3.13
N ALA A 25 10.39 14.98 1.86
CA ALA A 25 10.40 15.97 0.79
C ALA A 25 8.99 16.36 0.29
N LEU A 26 7.97 15.55 0.57
CA LEU A 26 6.60 15.83 0.16
C LEU A 26 5.97 16.98 0.94
N ARG A 27 5.02 17.70 0.32
CA ARG A 27 4.15 18.65 1.02
C ARG A 27 3.36 17.93 2.11
N ARG A 28 3.01 18.63 3.20
CA ARG A 28 2.24 18.06 4.33
C ARG A 28 0.94 17.35 3.90
N GLY A 29 0.26 17.85 2.87
CA GLY A 29 -0.95 17.21 2.33
C GLY A 29 -0.66 15.87 1.65
N ASP A 30 0.50 15.74 1.02
CA ASP A 30 0.89 14.54 0.27
C ASP A 30 1.57 13.51 1.16
N GLN A 31 2.22 13.93 2.26
CA GLN A 31 2.69 13.01 3.30
C GLN A 31 1.57 12.12 3.85
N ARG A 32 0.39 12.69 4.14
CA ARG A 32 -0.76 11.89 4.60
C ARG A 32 -1.28 10.92 3.55
N ARG A 33 -1.18 11.27 2.26
CA ARG A 33 -1.57 10.39 1.16
C ARG A 33 -0.57 9.25 1.02
N PHE A 34 0.72 9.58 1.09
CA PHE A 34 1.83 8.63 1.07
C PHE A 34 1.71 7.60 2.20
N ASP A 35 1.46 8.04 3.43
CA ASP A 35 1.28 7.14 4.59
C ASP A 35 0.14 6.14 4.36
N ARG A 36 -0.93 6.58 3.69
CA ARG A 36 -2.07 5.72 3.36
C ARG A 36 -1.72 4.64 2.32
N LEU A 37 -0.78 4.90 1.42
CA LEU A 37 -0.34 3.90 0.44
C LEU A 37 0.30 2.69 1.13
N PHE A 38 1.18 2.94 2.11
CA PHE A 38 1.80 1.86 2.89
C PHE A 38 0.80 1.17 3.82
N ALA A 39 -0.28 1.84 4.23
CA ALA A 39 -1.39 1.18 4.92
C ALA A 39 -2.11 0.18 3.99
N TYR A 40 -2.43 0.56 2.74
CA TYR A 40 -3.03 -0.35 1.76
C TYR A 40 -2.17 -1.59 1.49
N ALA A 41 -0.85 -1.40 1.38
CA ALA A 41 0.08 -2.51 1.21
C ALA A 41 0.11 -3.47 2.43
N ARG A 42 -0.06 -2.94 3.66
CA ARG A 42 -0.13 -3.75 4.88
C ARG A 42 -1.41 -4.57 4.97
N ASP A 43 -2.54 -3.99 4.56
CA ASP A 43 -3.85 -4.66 4.60
C ASP A 43 -3.92 -5.88 3.66
N ARG A 44 -3.00 -5.97 2.69
CA ARG A 44 -2.86 -7.10 1.76
C ARG A 44 -1.59 -7.95 1.99
N ALA A 45 -0.94 -7.78 3.15
CA ALA A 45 0.31 -8.47 3.48
C ALA A 45 0.16 -9.99 3.63
N ASP A 46 -1.04 -10.47 3.95
CA ASP A 46 -1.42 -11.88 4.01
C ASP A 46 -1.47 -12.51 2.61
N ALA A 47 -2.04 -11.83 1.63
CA ALA A 47 -2.07 -12.26 0.23
C ALA A 47 -0.66 -12.22 -0.40
N ALA A 48 0.11 -11.16 -0.13
CA ALA A 48 1.48 -11.03 -0.63
C ALA A 48 2.45 -12.08 -0.08
N GLY A 49 2.20 -12.60 1.14
CA GLY A 49 2.99 -13.67 1.74
C GLY A 49 2.95 -15.01 0.97
N HIS A 50 2.00 -15.18 0.05
CA HIS A 50 1.90 -16.35 -0.82
C HIS A 50 2.80 -16.24 -2.06
N LEU A 51 3.31 -15.05 -2.36
CA LEU A 51 4.15 -14.79 -3.52
C LEU A 51 5.59 -14.49 -3.07
N ASN A 52 6.50 -15.44 -3.29
CA ASN A 52 7.94 -15.17 -3.19
C ASN A 52 8.42 -14.42 -4.45
N HIS A 53 7.90 -13.20 -4.67
CA HIS A 53 8.31 -12.39 -5.81
C HIS A 53 9.77 -11.96 -5.64
N ALA A 54 10.55 -12.03 -6.72
CA ALA A 54 11.94 -11.55 -6.73
C ALA A 54 12.08 -10.04 -6.49
N ASP A 55 11.01 -9.28 -6.72
CA ASP A 55 10.94 -7.84 -6.48
C ASP A 55 10.05 -7.64 -5.24
N PRO A 56 10.62 -7.16 -4.11
CA PRO A 56 9.87 -6.96 -2.89
C PRO A 56 8.85 -5.82 -2.99
N LEU A 57 8.98 -4.90 -3.96
CA LEU A 57 8.05 -3.81 -4.18
C LEU A 57 6.85 -4.21 -5.05
N ALA A 58 6.96 -5.24 -5.90
CA ALA A 58 5.87 -5.64 -6.78
C ALA A 58 4.55 -5.96 -6.03
N PRO A 59 4.55 -6.74 -4.93
CA PRO A 59 3.33 -6.97 -4.15
C PRO A 59 2.82 -5.71 -3.42
N VAL A 60 3.72 -4.79 -3.05
CA VAL A 60 3.37 -3.49 -2.44
C VAL A 60 2.56 -2.66 -3.41
N TRP A 61 3.07 -2.50 -4.64
CA TRP A 61 2.39 -1.74 -5.69
C TRP A 61 1.06 -2.37 -6.08
N MET A 62 1.00 -3.70 -6.15
CA MET A 62 -0.24 -4.42 -6.45
C MET A 62 -1.30 -4.19 -5.35
N GLY A 63 -0.90 -4.27 -4.07
CA GLY A 63 -1.78 -3.99 -2.94
C GLY A 63 -2.33 -2.56 -2.97
N ILE A 64 -1.47 -1.58 -3.26
CA ILE A 64 -1.85 -0.18 -3.43
C ILE A 64 -2.86 -0.01 -4.57
N ALA A 65 -2.56 -0.58 -5.74
CA ALA A 65 -3.43 -0.46 -6.91
C ALA A 65 -4.82 -1.04 -6.65
N LEU A 66 -4.91 -2.21 -6.03
CA LEU A 66 -6.19 -2.85 -5.72
C LEU A 66 -7.06 -2.05 -4.74
N GLU A 67 -6.47 -1.43 -3.71
CA GLU A 67 -7.23 -0.58 -2.79
C GLU A 67 -7.64 0.76 -3.42
N GLN A 68 -6.82 1.28 -4.32
CA GLN A 68 -7.18 2.46 -5.10
C GLN A 68 -8.34 2.17 -6.05
N GLU A 69 -8.30 1.04 -6.77
CA GLU A 69 -9.38 0.59 -7.65
C GLU A 69 -10.70 0.44 -6.88
N ARG A 70 -10.67 -0.22 -5.72
CA ARG A 70 -11.84 -0.36 -4.85
C ARG A 70 -12.41 1.00 -4.44
N ARG A 71 -11.55 1.95 -4.05
CA ARG A 71 -11.96 3.30 -3.66
C ARG A 71 -12.52 4.10 -4.82
N ILE A 72 -12.00 3.93 -6.03
CA ILE A 72 -12.52 4.57 -7.24
C ILE A 72 -13.94 4.07 -7.50
N ALA A 73 -14.15 2.76 -7.53
CA ALA A 73 -15.48 2.17 -7.73
C ALA A 73 -16.52 2.64 -6.68
N GLU A 74 -16.11 2.75 -5.41
CA GLU A 74 -16.96 3.30 -4.35
C GLU A 74 -17.33 4.77 -4.58
N LEU A 75 -16.39 5.57 -5.09
CA LEU A 75 -16.64 6.99 -5.38
C LEU A 75 -17.52 7.16 -6.61
N GLU A 76 -17.29 6.37 -7.66
CA GLU A 76 -18.12 6.35 -8.88
C GLU A 76 -19.57 5.99 -8.53
N SER A 77 -19.79 4.90 -7.79
CA SER A 77 -21.13 4.51 -7.34
C SER A 77 -21.84 5.60 -6.53
N ARG A 78 -21.11 6.36 -5.70
CA ARG A 78 -21.67 7.48 -4.94
C ARG A 78 -21.99 8.68 -5.80
N VAL A 79 -21.18 8.95 -6.83
CA VAL A 79 -21.44 10.01 -7.80
C VAL A 79 -22.69 9.69 -8.60
N ASP A 80 -22.82 8.45 -9.08
CA ASP A 80 -24.01 8.00 -9.83
C ASP A 80 -25.27 8.13 -8.97
N ALA A 81 -25.23 7.66 -7.72
CA ALA A 81 -26.35 7.77 -6.79
C ALA A 81 -26.76 9.22 -6.45
N LEU A 82 -25.83 10.18 -6.53
CA LEU A 82 -26.12 11.60 -6.34
C LEU A 82 -26.60 12.28 -7.63
N ALA A 83 -26.24 11.75 -8.80
CA ALA A 83 -26.69 12.25 -10.09
C ALA A 83 -28.13 11.79 -10.41
N ASP A 84 -28.52 10.63 -9.89
CA ASP A 84 -29.86 10.05 -10.06
C ASP A 84 -30.90 10.56 -9.04
N ALA A 85 -30.51 11.43 -8.10
CA ALA A 85 -31.35 11.99 -7.02
C ALA A 85 -31.78 13.44 -7.31
#